data_AF-A0A3D5CG33-F1
#
_entry.id   AF-A0A3D5CG33-F1
#
_cell.length_a   1.000
_cell.length_b   1.000
_cell.length_c   1.000
_cell.angle_alpha   90.00
_cell.angle_beta   90.00
_cell.angle_gamma   90.00
#
_symmetry.space_group_name_H-M   'P 1'
#
loop_
_entity.id
_entity.type
_entity.pdbx_description
1 polymer ?
#
loop_
_entity_poly.entity_id
_entity_poly.type
_entity_poly.pdbx_seq_one_letter_code
_entity_poly.pdbx_strand_id
1 'polypeptide(L)'
;LILLDDICYRIRDDGTATVADDGEGVPYAVVTRFEPHLSFEITGRNTRAEFTALIDERLGSANYMYAVRVDGVYERMTVRAVHVQQQPYRPLVQATAEQKVTEFSDVSGTVVGFRTPAFEEGLSVPGYHAHVLLDERRSGGHVLDHVILRGRVQVCVGTDLHLELPRTPEFARANLDPEDLREQVDRAES
;
A
#
# COMPACT_ATOMS: atom_id res chain seq x y z
N LEU A 1 0.66 2.13 7.44
CA LEU A 1 2.06 1.89 7.85
C LEU A 1 2.91 1.98 6.61
N ILE A 2 4.06 2.66 6.65
CA ILE A 2 5.01 2.69 5.55
C ILE A 2 6.37 2.29 6.11
N LEU A 3 6.92 1.16 5.66
CA LEU A 3 8.28 0.74 6.01
C LEU A 3 9.18 1.06 4.82
N LEU A 4 10.10 2.01 5.00
CA LEU A 4 10.98 2.49 3.94
C LEU A 4 12.39 2.69 4.50
N ASP A 5 13.38 2.07 3.85
CA ASP A 5 14.80 2.16 4.22
C ASP A 5 15.02 1.89 5.73
N ASP A 6 14.45 0.79 6.22
CA ASP A 6 14.47 0.33 7.63
C ASP A 6 13.77 1.27 8.63
N ILE A 7 13.08 2.31 8.17
CA ILE A 7 12.31 3.22 9.02
C ILE A 7 10.82 2.98 8.86
N CYS A 8 10.16 2.74 10.00
CA CYS A 8 8.73 2.51 10.08
C CYS A 8 8.00 3.83 10.34
N TYR A 9 7.12 4.24 9.42
CA TYR A 9 6.31 5.44 9.53
C TYR A 9 4.84 5.10 9.76
N ARG A 10 4.26 5.72 10.79
CA ARG A 10 2.81 5.78 10.99
C ARG A 10 2.27 7.03 10.34
N ILE A 11 1.33 6.84 9.42
CA ILE A 11 0.48 7.91 8.88
C ILE A 11 -0.76 8.02 9.76
N ARG A 12 -0.99 9.20 10.34
CA ARG A 12 -2.17 9.51 11.13
C ARG A 12 -3.30 10.02 10.24
N ASP A 13 -4.48 10.03 10.82
CA ASP A 13 -5.72 10.45 10.18
C ASP A 13 -5.78 11.94 9.82
N ASP A 14 -5.02 12.77 10.52
CA ASP A 14 -4.80 14.17 10.13
C ASP A 14 -3.92 14.33 8.88
N GLY A 15 -3.30 13.24 8.41
CA GLY A 15 -2.38 13.18 7.27
C GLY A 15 -0.90 13.27 7.67
N THR A 16 -0.59 13.39 8.97
CA THR A 16 0.79 13.51 9.45
C THR A 16 1.51 12.17 9.47
N ALA A 17 2.76 12.16 9.01
CA ALA A 17 3.68 11.05 9.12
C ALA A 17 4.58 11.23 10.34
N THR A 18 4.72 10.19 11.15
CA THR A 18 5.70 10.13 12.26
C THR A 18 6.39 8.79 12.27
N VAL A 19 7.63 8.75 12.77
CA VAL A 19 8.31 7.47 13.04
C VAL A 19 7.50 6.72 14.10
N ALA A 20 7.24 5.44 13.85
CA ALA A 20 6.54 4.56 14.78
C ALA A 20 7.49 4.13 15.90
N ASP A 21 6.97 4.03 17.13
CA ASP A 21 7.73 3.48 18.25
C ASP A 21 7.76 1.95 18.20
N ASP A 22 8.81 1.32 18.73
CA ASP A 22 9.01 -0.14 18.72
C ASP A 22 7.89 -0.94 19.41
N GLY A 23 7.14 -0.29 20.30
CA GLY A 23 6.02 -0.91 21.03
C GLY A 23 4.67 -0.84 20.30
N GLU A 24 4.59 -0.19 19.13
CA GLU A 24 3.33 -0.06 18.40
C GLU A 24 2.90 -1.39 17.75
N GLY A 25 1.67 -1.80 18.05
CA GLY A 25 1.08 -3.00 17.45
C GLY A 25 0.60 -2.77 16.02
N VAL A 26 0.74 -3.79 15.17
CA VAL A 26 0.29 -3.76 13.78
C VAL A 26 -0.63 -4.96 13.52
N PRO A 27 -1.91 -4.75 13.20
CA PRO A 27 -2.85 -5.88 12.98
C PRO A 27 -2.65 -6.57 11.64
N TYR A 28 -2.05 -5.89 10.67
CA TYR A 28 -1.74 -6.42 9.33
C TYR A 28 -0.60 -5.61 8.70
N ALA A 29 0.40 -6.29 8.14
CA ALA A 29 1.44 -5.70 7.33
C ALA A 29 2.04 -6.73 6.37
N VAL A 30 2.52 -6.25 5.22
CA VAL A 30 3.33 -7.02 4.27
C VAL A 30 4.69 -6.35 4.21
N VAL A 31 5.75 -7.13 4.42
CA VAL A 31 7.12 -6.63 4.44
C VAL A 31 8.02 -7.56 3.64
N THR A 32 9.08 -7.00 3.06
CA THR A 32 10.14 -7.78 2.42
C THR A 32 11.47 -7.04 2.56
N ARG A 33 12.57 -7.78 2.45
CA ARG A 33 13.87 -7.15 2.19
C ARG A 33 13.91 -6.78 0.72
N PHE A 34 13.89 -5.47 0.46
CA PHE A 34 13.78 -4.98 -0.90
C PHE A 34 15.12 -5.08 -1.64
N GLU A 35 15.20 -5.99 -2.60
CA GLU A 35 16.34 -6.15 -3.51
C GLU A 35 15.87 -5.98 -4.96
N PRO A 36 16.17 -4.86 -5.63
CA PRO A 36 15.63 -4.58 -6.95
C PRO A 36 16.23 -5.51 -8.01
N HIS A 37 15.35 -6.26 -8.68
CA HIS A 37 15.69 -7.14 -9.80
C HIS A 37 15.52 -6.43 -11.15
N LEU A 38 14.62 -5.45 -11.19
CA LEU A 38 14.32 -4.62 -12.34
C LEU A 38 14.35 -3.15 -11.91
N SER A 39 14.96 -2.28 -12.73
CA SER A 39 14.92 -0.84 -12.54
C SER A 39 14.81 -0.14 -13.89
N PHE A 40 13.94 0.87 -13.96
CA PHE A 40 13.77 1.69 -15.15
C PHE A 40 13.23 3.08 -14.79
N GLU A 41 13.40 4.02 -15.71
CA GLU A 41 12.89 5.38 -15.58
C GLU A 41 11.53 5.50 -16.26
N ILE A 42 10.65 6.30 -15.66
CA ILE A 42 9.45 6.81 -16.28
C ILE A 42 9.69 8.28 -16.59
N THR A 43 9.35 8.67 -17.82
CA THR A 43 9.44 10.04 -18.30
C THR A 43 8.11 10.44 -18.93
N GLY A 44 7.64 11.64 -18.63
CA GLY A 44 6.38 12.15 -19.15
C GLY A 44 5.21 11.82 -18.24
N ARG A 45 4.11 12.53 -18.49
CA ARG A 45 2.89 12.45 -17.69
C ARG A 45 2.19 11.10 -17.90
N ASN A 46 2.04 10.33 -16.84
CA ASN A 46 1.32 9.06 -16.82
C ASN A 46 0.30 9.04 -15.68
N THR A 47 -0.93 8.66 -15.99
CA THR A 47 -1.96 8.32 -15.00
C THR A 47 -1.60 7.02 -14.27
N ARG A 48 -2.24 6.73 -13.13
CA ARG A 48 -2.08 5.46 -12.41
C ARG A 48 -2.28 4.23 -13.31
N ALA A 49 -3.26 4.27 -14.22
CA ALA A 49 -3.54 3.16 -15.13
C ALA A 49 -2.41 2.95 -16.15
N GLU A 50 -1.94 4.03 -16.79
CA GLU A 50 -0.80 3.97 -17.73
C GLU A 50 0.48 3.53 -17.01
N PHE A 51 0.72 4.07 -15.82
CA PHE A 51 1.86 3.73 -14.97
C PHE A 51 1.90 2.23 -14.61
N THR A 52 0.78 1.68 -14.14
CA THR A 52 0.71 0.25 -13.77
C THR A 52 0.82 -0.67 -14.98
N ALA A 53 0.27 -0.28 -16.14
CA ALA A 53 0.46 -1.01 -17.39
C ALA A 53 1.93 -1.07 -17.81
N LEU A 54 2.68 0.04 -17.69
CA LEU A 54 4.12 0.06 -17.99
C LEU A 54 4.93 -0.87 -17.10
N ILE A 55 4.56 -1.00 -15.82
CA ILE A 55 5.20 -1.99 -14.94
C ILE A 55 4.85 -3.40 -15.42
N ASP A 56 3.56 -3.69 -15.61
CA ASP A 56 3.06 -5.02 -15.98
C ASP A 56 3.66 -5.54 -17.29
N GLU A 57 3.89 -4.68 -18.28
CA GLU A 57 4.59 -5.03 -19.53
C GLU A 57 6.01 -5.56 -19.31
N ARG A 58 6.64 -5.20 -18.19
CA ARG A 58 8.01 -5.60 -17.84
C ARG A 58 8.04 -6.78 -16.86
N LEU A 59 6.88 -7.18 -16.33
CA LEU A 59 6.77 -8.34 -15.46
C LEU A 59 6.64 -9.61 -16.32
N GLY A 60 7.44 -10.63 -15.99
CA GLY A 60 7.42 -11.90 -16.73
C GLY A 60 6.25 -12.83 -16.39
N SER A 61 5.46 -12.51 -15.35
CA SER A 61 4.36 -13.37 -14.87
C SER A 61 3.41 -12.58 -13.97
N ALA A 62 2.12 -12.92 -14.00
CA ALA A 62 1.15 -12.40 -13.03
C ALA A 62 1.08 -13.24 -11.74
N ASN A 63 1.82 -14.36 -11.67
CA ASN A 63 1.72 -15.36 -10.61
C ASN A 63 2.77 -15.22 -9.51
N TYR A 64 3.65 -14.21 -9.58
CA TYR A 64 4.59 -13.88 -8.51
C TYR A 64 4.15 -12.64 -7.76
N MET A 65 4.62 -12.51 -6.52
CA MET A 65 4.52 -11.28 -5.75
C MET A 65 5.61 -10.32 -6.21
N TYR A 66 5.30 -9.03 -6.27
CA TYR A 66 6.28 -8.01 -6.61
C TYR A 66 6.22 -6.87 -5.61
N ALA A 67 7.31 -6.59 -4.91
CA ALA A 67 7.44 -5.31 -4.20
C ALA A 67 7.87 -4.24 -5.19
N VAL A 68 7.24 -3.07 -5.11
CA VAL A 68 7.46 -1.95 -6.02
C VAL A 68 7.86 -0.73 -5.21
N ARG A 69 8.94 -0.07 -5.63
CA ARG A 69 9.38 1.23 -5.12
C ARG A 69 9.44 2.21 -6.29
N VAL A 70 8.93 3.41 -6.07
CA VAL A 70 8.98 4.51 -7.03
C VAL A 70 9.43 5.76 -6.31
N ASP A 71 10.60 6.27 -6.65
CA ASP A 71 11.03 7.60 -6.23
C ASP A 71 10.68 8.56 -7.38
N GLY A 72 9.70 9.45 -7.16
CA GLY A 72 9.03 10.15 -8.25
C GLY A 72 8.59 11.57 -7.95
N VAL A 73 8.23 12.27 -9.03
CA VAL A 73 7.57 13.58 -9.02
C VAL A 73 6.17 13.42 -9.59
N TYR A 74 5.19 13.89 -8.85
CA TYR A 74 3.77 13.70 -9.12
C TYR A 74 3.10 15.06 -9.33
N GLU A 75 2.39 15.20 -10.45
CA GLU A 75 1.48 16.33 -10.68
C GLU A 75 0.34 16.29 -9.65
N ARG A 76 -0.16 15.09 -9.37
CA ARG A 76 -1.23 14.84 -8.41
C ARG A 76 -0.99 13.53 -7.66
N MET A 77 -1.23 13.53 -6.36
CA MET A 77 -1.21 12.35 -5.51
C MET A 77 -2.43 12.38 -4.59
N THR A 78 -3.31 11.40 -4.73
CA THR A 78 -4.52 11.25 -3.90
C THR A 78 -4.31 10.09 -2.95
N VAL A 79 -4.40 10.37 -1.65
CA VAL A 79 -4.22 9.40 -0.59
C VAL A 79 -5.39 9.41 0.38
N ARG A 80 -5.46 8.35 1.19
CA ARG A 80 -6.30 8.31 2.39
C ARG A 80 -5.49 7.93 3.62
N ALA A 81 -6.00 8.35 4.76
CA ALA A 81 -5.59 7.86 6.06
C ALA A 81 -6.82 7.34 6.82
N VAL A 82 -6.68 6.17 7.46
CA VAL A 82 -7.74 5.56 8.25
C VAL A 82 -7.75 6.13 9.67
N HIS A 83 -8.93 6.38 10.22
CA HIS A 83 -9.10 6.89 11.57
C HIS A 83 -8.88 5.79 12.62
N VAL A 84 -8.40 6.20 13.80
CA VAL A 84 -8.35 5.32 14.97
C VAL A 84 -9.77 4.82 15.28
N GLN A 85 -9.91 3.51 15.44
CA GLN A 85 -11.19 2.89 15.78
C GLN A 85 -11.29 2.63 17.28
N GLN A 86 -12.51 2.70 17.81
CA GLN A 86 -12.83 2.35 19.20
C GLN A 86 -13.66 1.06 19.22
N GLN A 87 -13.58 0.30 20.31
CA GLN A 87 -14.43 -0.87 20.48
C GLN A 87 -15.90 -0.46 20.69
N PRO A 88 -16.87 -1.24 20.19
CA PRO A 88 -16.69 -2.46 19.38
C PRO A 88 -16.23 -2.15 17.94
N TYR A 89 -15.23 -2.88 17.45
CA TYR A 89 -14.68 -2.67 16.12
C TYR A 89 -15.70 -3.03 15.03
N ARG A 90 -15.86 -2.14 14.05
CA ARG A 90 -16.71 -2.33 12.87
C ARG A 90 -15.94 -3.04 11.75
N PRO A 91 -16.63 -3.68 10.79
CA PRO A 91 -16.02 -4.14 9.54
C PRO A 91 -15.24 -3.02 8.84
N LEU A 92 -14.14 -3.36 8.16
CA LEU A 92 -13.23 -2.37 7.55
C LEU A 92 -13.96 -1.43 6.58
N VAL A 93 -14.86 -1.97 5.74
CA VAL A 93 -15.70 -1.19 4.82
C VAL A 93 -16.55 -0.11 5.50
N GLN A 94 -16.93 -0.31 6.77
CA GLN A 94 -17.66 0.70 7.55
C GLN A 94 -16.70 1.68 8.21
N ALA A 95 -15.52 1.22 8.64
CA ALA A 95 -14.50 2.06 9.26
C ALA A 95 -13.85 3.03 8.25
N THR A 96 -13.74 2.63 6.98
CA THR A 96 -13.17 3.45 5.90
C THR A 96 -14.19 4.40 5.27
N ALA A 97 -15.49 4.25 5.54
CA ALA A 97 -16.52 5.15 5.01
C ALA A 97 -16.35 6.62 5.46
N GLU A 98 -15.71 6.83 6.61
CA GLU A 98 -15.46 8.15 7.21
C GLU A 98 -14.02 8.63 6.98
N GLN A 99 -13.25 7.96 6.10
CA GLN A 99 -11.83 8.25 5.92
C GLN A 99 -11.56 9.62 5.32
N LYS A 100 -10.46 10.24 5.76
CA LYS A 100 -9.97 11.49 5.18
C LYS A 100 -9.21 11.20 3.89
N VAL A 101 -9.76 11.66 2.76
CA VAL A 101 -9.06 11.72 1.48
C VAL A 101 -8.33 13.06 1.38
N THR A 102 -7.04 13.01 1.03
CA THR A 102 -6.20 14.19 0.83
C THR A 102 -5.59 14.14 -0.56
N GLU A 103 -5.61 15.27 -1.26
CA GLU A 103 -4.94 15.45 -2.54
C GLU A 103 -3.75 16.38 -2.36
N PHE A 104 -2.62 15.97 -2.92
CA PHE A 104 -1.42 16.77 -3.04
C PHE A 104 -1.16 17.08 -4.51
N SER A 105 -0.68 18.29 -4.78
CA SER A 105 -0.32 18.75 -6.12
C SER A 105 1.17 19.10 -6.17
N ASP A 106 1.82 18.77 -7.28
CA ASP A 106 3.22 19.09 -7.55
C ASP A 106 4.19 18.67 -6.43
N VAL A 107 4.07 17.42 -6.00
CA VAL A 107 4.86 16.84 -4.89
C VAL A 107 5.87 15.82 -5.38
N SER A 108 6.95 15.65 -4.63
CA SER A 108 7.87 14.53 -4.76
C SER A 108 7.77 13.62 -3.53
N GLY A 109 8.06 12.34 -3.75
CA GLY A 109 7.99 11.34 -2.70
C GLY A 109 8.32 9.95 -3.19
N THR A 110 8.31 9.02 -2.24
CA THR A 110 8.52 7.60 -2.49
C THR A 110 7.22 6.84 -2.33
N VAL A 111 6.75 6.22 -3.42
CA VAL A 111 5.68 5.22 -3.38
C VAL A 111 6.32 3.86 -3.13
N VAL A 112 5.82 3.13 -2.14
CA VAL A 112 6.17 1.74 -1.87
C VAL A 112 4.92 0.89 -1.77
N GLY A 113 4.98 -0.34 -2.27
CA GLY A 113 3.83 -1.22 -2.25
C GLY A 113 4.11 -2.59 -2.81
N PHE A 114 3.05 -3.35 -3.01
CA PHE A 114 3.09 -4.69 -3.56
C PHE A 114 2.09 -4.82 -4.72
N ARG A 115 2.49 -5.61 -5.72
CA ARG A 115 1.59 -6.18 -6.72
C ARG A 115 1.42 -7.65 -6.38
N THR A 116 0.21 -8.02 -5.96
CA THR A 116 -0.09 -9.37 -5.46
C THR A 116 -0.88 -10.19 -6.50
N PRO A 117 -0.57 -11.48 -6.70
CA PRO A 117 -1.36 -12.38 -7.51
C PRO A 117 -2.82 -12.51 -7.06
N ALA A 118 -3.71 -12.87 -7.98
CA ALA A 118 -5.12 -13.05 -7.69
C ALA A 118 -5.42 -14.22 -6.72
N PHE A 119 -4.56 -15.23 -6.65
CA PHE A 119 -4.77 -16.40 -5.78
C PHE A 119 -4.49 -16.12 -4.30
N GLU A 120 -3.90 -14.97 -3.95
CA GLU A 120 -3.68 -14.54 -2.55
C GLU A 120 -4.82 -13.68 -2.03
N GLU A 121 -5.97 -13.70 -2.70
CA GLU A 121 -7.18 -13.07 -2.22
C GLU A 121 -7.55 -13.56 -0.82
N GLY A 122 -7.94 -12.62 0.05
CA GLY A 122 -8.25 -12.88 1.46
C GLY A 122 -7.03 -12.95 2.37
N LEU A 123 -5.83 -13.22 1.81
CA LEU A 123 -4.57 -13.12 2.54
C LEU A 123 -3.93 -11.73 2.39
N SER A 124 -3.98 -11.19 1.18
CA SER A 124 -3.48 -9.87 0.82
C SER A 124 -4.46 -9.16 -0.10
N VAL A 125 -4.05 -8.04 -0.69
CA VAL A 125 -4.84 -7.24 -1.65
C VAL A 125 -4.34 -7.56 -3.06
N PRO A 126 -5.13 -8.29 -3.88
CA PRO A 126 -4.76 -8.56 -5.27
C PRO A 126 -4.54 -7.30 -6.09
N GLY A 127 -3.58 -7.34 -7.02
CA GLY A 127 -3.18 -6.17 -7.79
C GLY A 127 -2.29 -5.22 -6.98
N TYR A 128 -2.32 -3.92 -7.32
CA TYR A 128 -1.43 -2.93 -6.73
C TYR A 128 -2.01 -2.33 -5.44
N HIS A 129 -1.35 -2.61 -4.31
CA HIS A 129 -1.56 -1.94 -3.03
C HIS A 129 -0.30 -1.14 -2.68
N ALA A 130 -0.41 0.19 -2.70
CA ALA A 130 0.72 1.08 -2.49
C ALA A 130 0.42 2.22 -1.51
N HIS A 131 1.47 2.69 -0.85
CA HIS A 131 1.47 3.82 0.06
C HIS A 131 2.54 4.81 -0.41
N VAL A 132 2.38 6.09 -0.07
CA VAL A 132 3.35 7.14 -0.41
C VAL A 132 3.82 7.85 0.84
N LEU A 133 5.12 8.14 0.91
CA LEU A 133 5.72 9.07 1.86
C LEU A 133 6.31 10.23 1.06
N LEU A 134 5.85 11.46 1.31
CA LEU A 134 6.39 12.65 0.65
C LEU A 134 7.81 12.95 1.16
N ASP A 135 8.60 13.66 0.35
CA ASP A 135 10.03 13.90 0.62
C ASP A 135 10.30 14.59 1.96
N GLU A 136 9.39 15.44 2.44
CA GLU A 136 9.50 16.08 3.76
C GLU A 136 9.33 15.10 4.92
N ARG A 137 8.91 13.86 4.63
CA ARG A 137 8.61 12.77 5.57
C ARG A 137 7.63 13.17 6.66
N ARG A 138 6.75 14.11 6.34
CA ARG A 138 5.73 14.69 7.22
C ARG A 138 4.31 14.34 6.81
N SER A 139 4.13 13.86 5.59
CA SER A 139 2.82 13.53 5.03
C SER A 139 2.92 12.33 4.11
N GLY A 140 1.79 11.64 3.94
CA GLY A 140 1.71 10.43 3.14
C GLY A 140 0.37 9.75 3.29
N GLY A 141 0.28 8.49 2.88
CA GLY A 141 -0.91 7.68 3.08
C GLY A 141 -1.03 6.51 2.13
N HIS A 142 -2.15 5.80 2.22
CA HIS A 142 -2.52 4.77 1.26
C HIS A 142 -2.92 5.44 -0.06
N VAL A 143 -2.31 5.02 -1.18
CA VAL A 143 -2.47 5.66 -2.50
C VAL A 143 -3.75 5.19 -3.16
N LEU A 144 -4.67 6.14 -3.40
CA LEU A 144 -5.89 5.92 -4.15
C LEU A 144 -5.71 6.23 -5.64
N ASP A 145 -4.98 7.29 -5.97
CA ASP A 145 -4.74 7.69 -7.35
C ASP A 145 -3.52 8.60 -7.46
N HIS A 146 -2.94 8.71 -8.66
CA HIS A 146 -1.86 9.64 -8.93
C HIS A 146 -1.68 9.93 -10.42
N VAL A 147 -0.95 11.02 -10.69
CA VAL A 147 -0.36 11.29 -12.00
C VAL A 147 1.13 11.56 -11.80
N ILE A 148 1.97 10.66 -12.31
CA ILE A 148 3.43 10.78 -12.24
C ILE A 148 3.94 11.53 -13.47
N LEU A 149 4.91 12.41 -13.28
CA LEU A 149 5.57 13.16 -14.35
C LEU A 149 6.91 12.56 -14.74
N ARG A 150 7.62 12.03 -13.75
CA ARG A 150 8.89 11.31 -13.89
C ARG A 150 9.22 10.57 -12.61
N GLY A 151 10.03 9.54 -12.70
CA GLY A 151 10.55 8.85 -11.52
C GLY A 151 11.25 7.56 -11.87
N ARG A 152 12.00 7.06 -10.89
CA ARG A 152 12.70 5.78 -10.98
C ARG A 152 11.83 4.69 -10.38
N VAL A 153 11.49 3.70 -11.18
CA VAL A 153 10.78 2.50 -10.75
C VAL A 153 11.79 1.39 -10.46
N GLN A 154 11.58 0.72 -9.34
CA GLN A 154 12.34 -0.46 -8.93
C GLN A 154 11.37 -1.55 -8.51
N VAL A 155 11.63 -2.79 -8.97
CA VAL A 155 10.79 -3.95 -8.68
C VAL A 155 11.63 -5.07 -8.09
N CYS A 156 11.17 -5.64 -6.99
CA CYS A 156 11.74 -6.81 -6.33
C CYS A 156 10.76 -7.99 -6.46
N VAL A 157 11.20 -9.11 -7.04
CA VAL A 157 10.37 -10.31 -7.19
C VAL A 157 10.39 -11.10 -5.88
N GLY A 158 9.21 -11.48 -5.40
CA GLY A 158 9.02 -12.42 -4.29
C GLY A 158 8.62 -13.79 -4.82
N THR A 159 9.31 -14.83 -4.36
CA THR A 159 9.05 -16.23 -4.75
C THR A 159 8.64 -17.12 -3.57
N ASP A 160 8.57 -16.53 -2.38
CA ASP A 160 8.19 -17.18 -1.14
C ASP A 160 7.24 -16.28 -0.36
N LEU A 161 6.42 -16.92 0.48
CA LEU A 161 5.43 -16.27 1.32
C LEU A 161 5.49 -16.88 2.70
N HIS A 162 5.82 -16.06 3.70
CA HIS A 162 5.79 -16.44 5.10
C HIS A 162 4.61 -15.74 5.78
N LEU A 163 3.67 -16.53 6.29
CA LEU A 163 2.46 -16.05 6.94
C LEU A 163 2.54 -16.24 8.45
N GLU A 164 2.50 -15.14 9.19
CA GLU A 164 2.42 -15.15 10.65
C GLU A 164 0.99 -14.87 11.12
N LEU A 165 0.37 -15.88 11.74
CA LEU A 165 -0.98 -15.75 12.29
C LEU A 165 -0.91 -15.23 13.73
N PRO A 166 -1.65 -14.15 14.07
CA PRO A 166 -1.67 -13.65 15.44
C PRO A 166 -2.37 -14.67 16.37
N ARG A 167 -1.74 -14.94 17.51
CA ARG A 167 -2.27 -15.86 18.53
C ARG A 167 -3.19 -15.13 19.52
N THR A 168 -4.22 -14.49 19.00
CA THR A 168 -5.19 -13.72 19.80
C THR A 168 -6.59 -14.33 19.75
N PRO A 169 -7.40 -14.19 20.82
CA PRO A 169 -8.79 -14.64 20.81
C PRO A 169 -9.63 -13.98 19.72
N GLU A 170 -9.34 -12.72 19.37
CA GLU A 170 -10.02 -11.95 18.34
C GLU A 170 -9.81 -12.58 16.97
N PHE A 171 -8.57 -12.94 16.62
CA PHE A 171 -8.26 -13.63 15.36
C PHE A 171 -8.87 -15.03 15.33
N ALA A 172 -8.77 -15.78 16.43
CA ALA A 172 -9.30 -17.14 16.53
C ALA A 172 -10.84 -17.22 16.37
N ARG A 173 -11.56 -16.12 16.60
CA ARG A 173 -13.03 -16.03 16.48
C ARG A 173 -13.49 -15.25 15.24
N ALA A 174 -12.57 -14.68 14.46
CA ALA A 174 -12.90 -13.90 13.29
C ALA A 174 -13.54 -14.77 12.21
N ASN A 175 -14.56 -14.25 11.53
CA ASN A 175 -15.06 -14.86 10.29
C ASN A 175 -14.17 -14.40 9.13
N LEU A 176 -13.32 -15.29 8.62
CA LEU A 176 -12.33 -15.01 7.58
C LEU A 176 -12.72 -15.53 6.19
N ASP A 177 -13.90 -16.13 6.05
CA ASP A 177 -14.44 -16.64 4.78
C ASP A 177 -15.90 -16.16 4.56
N PRO A 178 -16.17 -14.84 4.56
CA PRO A 178 -17.49 -14.34 4.18
C PRO A 178 -17.69 -14.43 2.66
N GLU A 179 -18.93 -14.69 2.22
CA GLU A 179 -19.26 -14.85 0.79
C GLU A 179 -18.89 -13.63 -0.08
N ASP A 180 -18.87 -12.44 0.51
CA ASP A 180 -18.59 -11.15 -0.15
C ASP A 180 -17.18 -10.61 0.14
N LEU A 181 -16.24 -11.47 0.57
CA LEU A 181 -14.87 -11.06 0.93
C LEU A 181 -14.21 -10.18 -0.14
N ARG A 182 -14.32 -10.58 -1.41
CA ARG A 182 -13.73 -9.83 -2.54
C ARG A 182 -14.23 -8.40 -2.61
N GLU A 183 -15.55 -8.25 -2.57
CA GLU A 183 -16.20 -6.95 -2.66
C GLU A 183 -15.81 -6.08 -1.46
N GLN A 184 -15.72 -6.67 -0.26
CA GLN A 184 -15.30 -5.96 0.93
C GLN A 184 -13.86 -5.45 0.82
N VAL A 185 -12.92 -6.27 0.31
CA VAL A 185 -11.53 -5.86 0.09
C VAL A 185 -11.46 -4.77 -0.96
N ASP A 186 -12.07 -4.95 -2.13
CA ASP A 186 -12.01 -3.97 -3.21
C ASP A 186 -12.56 -2.60 -2.74
N ARG A 187 -13.73 -2.58 -2.09
CA ARG A 187 -14.31 -1.36 -1.51
C ARG A 187 -13.46 -0.75 -0.41
N ALA A 188 -12.85 -1.59 0.41
CA ALA A 188 -12.00 -1.15 1.48
C ALA A 188 -10.66 -0.61 0.97
N GLU A 189 -10.20 -0.95 -0.23
CA GLU A 189 -8.88 -0.57 -0.80
C GLU A 189 -8.96 0.47 -1.93
N SER A 190 -10.17 0.81 -2.39
CA SER A 190 -10.44 1.89 -3.35
C SER A 190 -10.76 3.26 -2.73
#